data_AF-A0AAD8J457-F1
#
_entry.id   AF-A0AAD8J457-F1
#
_cell.length_a   1.000
_cell.length_b   1.000
_cell.length_c   1.000
_cell.angle_alpha   90.00
_cell.angle_beta   90.00
_cell.angle_gamma   90.00
#
_symmetry.space_group_name_H-M   'P 1'
#
loop_
_entity.id
_entity.type
_entity.pdbx_description
1 polymer ?
#
loop_
_entity_poly.entity_id
_entity_poly.type
_entity_poly.pdbx_seq_one_letter_code
_entity_poly.pdbx_strand_id
1 'polypeptide(L)'
;MGVYSSVWNADDWATQGGRVKTDWSHAPFIASYTNFKIDGCVCQATVNVANMLQQCSSSAEKKFWWDEPRLAELSLHQSHELLWVRAKHMIYDYCEDATRFPVTPVECQHHHHQH
;
A
#
# COMPACT_ATOMS: atom_id res chain seq x y z
N MET A 1 5.60 5.81 -11.71
CA MET A 1 4.37 5.79 -10.90
C MET A 1 3.85 7.21 -10.73
N GLY A 2 2.56 7.38 -10.48
CA GLY A 2 1.94 8.65 -10.11
C GLY A 2 1.13 8.50 -8.82
N VAL A 3 0.89 9.60 -8.12
CA VAL A 3 -0.01 9.64 -6.95
C VAL A 3 -1.38 10.08 -7.44
N TYR A 4 -2.42 9.29 -7.14
CA TYR A 4 -3.79 9.54 -7.57
C TYR A 4 -4.74 9.51 -6.38
N SER A 5 -5.80 10.31 -6.44
CA SER A 5 -6.91 10.29 -5.50
C SER A 5 -8.21 10.47 -6.28
N SER A 6 -9.23 9.67 -5.96
CA SER A 6 -10.54 9.73 -6.60
C SER A 6 -11.64 9.32 -5.62
N VAL A 7 -12.83 9.89 -5.82
CA VAL A 7 -14.09 9.40 -5.25
C VAL A 7 -14.95 8.97 -6.43
N TRP A 8 -15.39 7.72 -6.44
CA TRP A 8 -16.15 7.16 -7.54
C TRP A 8 -17.09 6.05 -7.05
N ASN A 9 -18.15 5.75 -7.82
CA ASN A 9 -19.09 4.69 -7.50
C ASN A 9 -18.54 3.32 -7.94
N ALA A 10 -18.49 2.36 -7.02
CA ALA A 10 -18.03 0.99 -7.23
C ALA A 10 -19.06 -0.05 -6.75
N ASP A 11 -20.34 0.19 -7.07
CA ASP A 11 -21.51 -0.62 -6.67
C ASP A 11 -21.36 -2.14 -6.88
N ASP A 12 -20.59 -2.58 -7.86
CA ASP A 12 -20.46 -4.00 -8.19
C ASP A 12 -19.65 -4.80 -7.16
N TRP A 13 -18.89 -4.14 -6.27
CA TRP A 13 -18.04 -4.85 -5.31
C TRP A 13 -17.81 -4.13 -3.97
N ALA A 14 -17.96 -2.81 -3.88
CA ALA A 14 -17.46 -2.03 -2.75
C ALA A 14 -18.10 -2.36 -1.38
N THR A 15 -19.44 -2.49 -1.32
CA THR A 15 -20.15 -2.69 -0.04
C THR A 15 -20.79 -4.07 0.01
N GLN A 16 -20.35 -4.87 0.99
CA GLN A 16 -20.76 -6.28 1.15
C GLN A 16 -20.60 -7.12 -0.13
N GLY A 17 -19.49 -6.93 -0.85
CA GLY A 17 -19.25 -7.62 -2.12
C GLY A 17 -20.24 -7.23 -3.22
N GLY A 18 -20.72 -5.97 -3.20
CA GLY A 18 -21.62 -5.41 -4.21
C GLY A 18 -23.11 -5.62 -3.95
N ARG A 19 -23.49 -6.17 -2.78
CA ARG A 19 -24.90 -6.40 -2.40
C ARG A 19 -25.63 -5.11 -2.04
N VAL A 20 -24.92 -4.15 -1.46
CA VAL A 20 -25.48 -2.85 -1.08
C VAL A 20 -25.05 -1.83 -2.13
N LYS A 21 -26.02 -1.20 -2.79
CA LYS A 21 -25.81 -0.20 -3.85
C LYS A 21 -25.88 1.21 -3.29
N THR A 22 -25.26 2.14 -4.00
CA THR A 22 -25.24 3.57 -3.65
C THR A 22 -26.65 4.14 -3.68
N ASP A 23 -27.08 4.69 -2.55
CA ASP A 23 -28.32 5.47 -2.47
C ASP A 23 -28.01 6.93 -2.82
N TRP A 24 -28.28 7.29 -4.08
CA TRP A 24 -28.03 8.62 -4.62
C TRP A 24 -28.89 9.73 -4.00
N SER A 25 -29.92 9.40 -3.21
CA SER A 25 -30.68 10.41 -2.47
C SER A 25 -29.85 11.07 -1.36
N HIS A 26 -28.75 10.43 -0.92
CA HIS A 26 -27.81 10.96 0.06
C HIS A 26 -26.66 11.79 -0.56
N ALA A 27 -26.70 12.07 -1.87
CA ALA A 27 -25.71 12.91 -2.52
C ALA A 27 -25.79 14.38 -2.04
N PRO A 28 -24.68 15.13 -2.06
CA PRO A 28 -23.36 14.78 -2.59
C PRO A 28 -22.49 13.97 -1.62
N PHE A 29 -21.72 13.02 -2.15
CA PHE A 29 -20.68 12.29 -1.42
C PHE A 29 -19.36 13.09 -1.46
N ILE A 30 -18.91 13.60 -0.32
CA ILE A 30 -17.77 14.53 -0.26
C ILE A 30 -16.60 13.87 0.49
N ALA A 31 -15.44 13.76 -0.16
CA ALA A 31 -14.17 13.47 0.49
C ALA A 31 -13.30 14.74 0.49
N SER A 32 -12.74 15.09 1.65
CA SER A 32 -11.87 16.26 1.82
C SER A 32 -10.43 15.80 2.06
N TYR A 33 -9.49 16.39 1.33
CA TYR A 33 -8.06 16.06 1.39
C TYR A 33 -7.26 17.31 1.77
N THR A 34 -6.26 17.15 2.62
CA THR A 34 -5.35 18.22 3.05
C THR A 34 -3.95 17.65 3.28
N ASN A 35 -2.96 18.52 3.53
CA ASN A 35 -1.58 18.14 3.83
C ASN A 35 -0.92 17.27 2.76
N PHE A 36 -1.04 17.68 1.48
CA PHE A 36 -0.38 17.01 0.36
C PHE A 36 1.16 17.12 0.48
N LYS A 37 1.79 16.11 1.09
CA LYS A 37 3.25 16.02 1.22
C LYS A 37 3.77 14.88 0.36
N ILE A 38 4.59 15.21 -0.63
CA ILE A 38 5.30 14.25 -1.46
C ILE A 38 6.79 14.48 -1.24
N ASP A 39 7.44 13.50 -0.62
CA ASP A 39 8.88 13.44 -0.45
C ASP A 39 9.36 12.14 -1.08
N GLY A 40 9.96 12.25 -2.26
CA GLY A 40 10.28 11.10 -3.10
C GLY A 40 11.21 11.48 -4.24
N CYS A 41 11.89 10.48 -4.78
CA CYS A 41 12.76 10.70 -5.94
C CYS A 41 11.93 10.76 -7.23
N VAL A 42 11.97 11.91 -7.92
CA VAL A 42 11.18 12.16 -9.12
C VAL A 42 11.88 11.59 -10.35
N CYS A 43 11.29 10.58 -10.97
CA CYS A 43 11.73 10.03 -12.24
C CYS A 43 10.95 10.66 -13.40
N GLN A 44 11.59 11.52 -14.20
CA GLN A 44 10.94 12.13 -15.38
C GLN A 44 10.85 11.14 -16.54
N ALA A 45 9.64 10.89 -17.05
CA ALA A 45 9.36 9.91 -18.12
C ALA A 45 10.14 10.11 -19.43
N THR A 46 10.75 11.27 -19.63
CA THR A 46 11.56 11.64 -20.81
C THR A 46 13.02 11.18 -20.72
N VAL A 47 13.47 10.67 -19.56
CA VAL A 47 14.85 10.26 -19.31
C VAL A 47 15.01 8.76 -19.53
N ASN A 48 16.15 8.33 -20.07
CA ASN A 48 16.49 6.91 -20.20
C ASN A 48 16.44 6.21 -18.82
N VAL A 49 15.82 5.02 -18.76
CA VAL A 49 15.68 4.17 -17.56
C VAL A 49 17.01 3.98 -16.81
N ALA A 50 18.12 3.81 -17.52
CA ALA A 50 19.43 3.67 -16.88
C ALA A 50 19.85 4.92 -16.08
N ASN A 51 19.56 6.11 -16.61
CA ASN A 51 19.86 7.38 -15.94
C ASN A 51 18.86 7.67 -14.80
N MET A 52 17.61 7.24 -14.94
CA MET A 52 16.62 7.31 -13.85
C MET A 52 17.02 6.43 -12.67
N LEU A 53 17.44 5.20 -12.94
CA LEU A 53 17.93 4.28 -11.92
C LEU A 53 19.14 4.85 -11.20
N GLN A 54 20.07 5.52 -11.89
CA GLN A 54 21.21 6.18 -11.23
C GLN A 54 20.84 7.40 -10.37
N GLN A 55 19.75 8.11 -10.69
CA GLN A 55 19.35 9.32 -9.96
C GLN A 55 18.63 9.01 -8.64
N CYS A 56 17.86 7.92 -8.64
CA CYS A 56 17.07 7.44 -7.51
C CYS A 56 17.64 6.19 -6.86
N SER A 57 18.74 5.63 -7.37
CA SER A 57 19.52 4.65 -6.63
C SER A 57 20.33 5.35 -5.56
N SER A 58 20.46 4.67 -4.43
CA SER A 58 21.42 4.96 -3.39
C SER A 58 22.84 4.70 -3.92
N SER A 59 23.36 5.62 -4.73
CA SER A 59 24.82 5.73 -4.89
C SER A 59 25.44 6.07 -3.53
N ALA A 60 26.74 5.80 -3.37
CA ALA A 60 27.49 5.68 -2.09
C ALA A 60 27.34 6.80 -1.04
N GLU A 61 26.68 7.91 -1.38
CA GLU A 61 26.27 8.97 -0.46
C GLU A 61 24.78 8.81 -0.15
N LYS A 62 24.43 8.55 1.12
CA LYS A 62 23.05 8.40 1.62
C LYS A 62 22.19 9.62 1.27
N LYS A 63 21.61 9.61 0.07
CA LYS A 63 20.93 10.76 -0.54
C LYS A 63 19.52 10.94 0.00
N PHE A 64 18.87 9.86 0.42
CA PHE A 64 17.49 9.87 0.87
C PHE A 64 17.36 9.29 2.27
N TRP A 65 16.50 9.92 3.09
CA TRP A 65 16.32 9.51 4.49
C TRP A 65 15.71 8.11 4.62
N TRP A 66 14.91 7.67 3.64
CA TRP A 66 14.28 6.35 3.64
C TRP A 66 15.25 5.20 3.33
N ASP A 67 16.45 5.48 2.82
CA ASP A 67 17.49 4.47 2.56
C ASP A 67 18.37 4.18 3.79
N GLU A 68 18.06 4.79 4.95
CA GLU A 68 18.80 4.53 6.17
C GLU A 68 18.62 3.07 6.64
N PRO A 69 19.68 2.37 7.11
CA PRO A 69 19.58 0.96 7.51
C PRO A 69 18.50 0.66 8.55
N ARG A 70 18.18 1.62 9.43
CA ARG A 70 17.13 1.48 10.45
C ARG A 70 15.70 1.48 9.88
N LEU A 71 15.54 1.86 8.60
CA LEU A 71 14.26 1.87 7.88
C LEU A 71 14.16 0.73 6.86
N ALA A 72 15.19 -0.13 6.77
CA ALA A 72 15.16 -1.33 5.93
C ALA A 72 14.10 -2.33 6.41
N GLU A 73 13.80 -2.33 7.71
CA GLU A 73 12.82 -3.21 8.35
C GLU A 73 12.01 -2.44 9.40
N LEU A 74 10.87 -2.99 9.79
CA LEU A 74 10.08 -2.47 10.90
C LEU A 74 10.81 -2.70 12.24
N SER A 75 10.71 -1.74 13.15
CA SER A 75 11.13 -1.96 14.53
C SER A 75 10.24 -3.00 15.23
N LEU A 76 10.73 -3.61 16.32
CA LEU A 76 9.96 -4.58 17.12
C LEU A 76 8.59 -4.03 17.56
N HIS A 77 8.54 -2.75 17.93
CA HIS A 77 7.29 -2.09 18.30
C HIS A 77 6.31 -2.02 17.13
N GLN A 78 6.76 -1.54 15.97
CA GLN A 78 5.94 -1.45 14.76
C GLN A 78 5.46 -2.83 14.28
N SER A 79 6.30 -3.86 14.41
CA SER A 79 5.93 -5.23 14.10
C SER A 79 4.82 -5.74 15.02
N HIS A 80 4.87 -5.44 16.32
CA HIS A 80 3.77 -5.78 17.25
C HIS A 80 2.48 -5.02 16.94
N GLU A 81 2.57 -3.73 16.58
CA GLU A 81 1.39 -2.95 16.15
C GLU A 81 0.75 -3.56 14.90
N LEU A 82 1.57 -3.95 13.90
CA LEU A 82 1.08 -4.64 12.71
C LEU A 82 0.40 -5.97 13.05
N LEU A 83 0.98 -6.78 13.94
CA LEU A 83 0.37 -8.03 14.39
C LEU A 83 -0.96 -7.80 15.10
N TRP A 84 -1.06 -6.76 15.94
CA TRP A 84 -2.30 -6.41 16.61
C TRP A 84 -3.40 -5.97 15.62
N VAL A 85 -3.05 -5.15 14.61
CA VAL A 85 -3.98 -4.75 13.56
C VAL A 85 -4.48 -5.97 12.79
N ARG A 86 -3.58 -6.87 12.38
CA ARG A 86 -3.92 -8.13 11.70
C ARG A 86 -4.86 -8.99 12.56
N ALA A 87 -4.55 -9.16 13.85
CA ALA A 87 -5.33 -10.00 14.75
C ALA A 87 -6.71 -9.42 15.13
N LYS A 88 -6.91 -8.11 15.03
CA LYS A 88 -8.11 -7.44 15.57
C LYS A 88 -8.98 -6.72 14.54
N HIS A 89 -8.43 -6.33 13.39
CA HIS A 89 -9.10 -5.44 12.43
C HIS A 89 -9.08 -5.97 10.99
N MET A 90 -8.34 -7.04 10.69
CA MET A 90 -8.29 -7.62 9.36
C MET A 90 -9.48 -8.54 9.13
N ILE A 91 -10.27 -8.26 8.08
CA ILE A 91 -11.47 -9.03 7.71
C ILE A 91 -11.27 -9.88 6.45
N TYR A 92 -10.19 -9.65 5.71
CA TYR A 92 -9.82 -10.40 4.51
C TYR A 92 -8.30 -10.32 4.34
N ASP A 93 -7.68 -11.47 4.05
CA ASP A 93 -6.27 -11.58 3.65
C ASP A 93 -6.19 -12.53 2.45
N TYR A 94 -5.57 -12.06 1.37
CA TYR A 94 -5.40 -12.86 0.17
C TYR A 94 -4.38 -14.00 0.36
N CYS A 95 -3.45 -13.86 1.32
CA CYS A 95 -2.49 -14.91 1.66
C CYS A 95 -3.18 -16.14 2.27
N GLU A 96 -4.31 -15.96 2.95
CA GLU A 96 -5.09 -17.01 3.61
C GLU A 96 -6.29 -17.49 2.76
N ASP A 97 -6.56 -16.84 1.63
CA ASP A 97 -7.65 -17.18 0.71
C ASP A 97 -7.28 -18.39 -0.17
N ALA A 98 -7.37 -19.59 0.42
CA ALA A 98 -7.14 -20.85 -0.28
C ALA A 98 -8.15 -21.11 -1.42
N THR A 99 -9.29 -20.42 -1.45
CA THR A 99 -10.27 -20.57 -2.52
C THR A 99 -9.82 -19.85 -3.80
N ARG A 100 -9.22 -18.67 -3.63
CA ARG A 100 -8.68 -17.88 -4.74
C ARG A 100 -7.26 -18.30 -5.11
N PHE A 101 -6.44 -18.66 -4.12
CA PHE A 101 -5.06 -19.05 -4.27
C PHE A 101 -4.84 -20.45 -3.68
N PRO A 102 -5.06 -21.53 -4.46
CA PRO A 102 -4.82 -22.90 -4.01
C PRO A 102 -3.37 -23.16 -3.60
N VAL A 103 -2.43 -22.38 -4.16
CA VAL A 103 -1.02 -22.34 -3.75
C VAL A 103 -0.75 -20.95 -3.21
N THR A 104 -0.25 -20.88 -1.97
CA THR A 104 0.05 -19.61 -1.29
C THR A 104 1.08 -18.80 -2.08
N PRO A 105 0.81 -17.51 -2.36
CA PRO A 105 1.75 -16.63 -3.03
C PRO A 105 3.11 -16.57 -2.33
N VAL A 106 4.20 -16.49 -3.10
CA VAL A 106 5.57 -16.66 -2.60
C VAL A 106 5.98 -15.56 -1.61
N GLU A 107 5.47 -14.35 -1.79
CA GLU A 107 5.66 -13.21 -0.91
C GLU A 107 5.05 -13.43 0.48
N CYS A 108 4.00 -14.24 0.59
CA CYS A 108 3.32 -14.53 1.86
C CYS A 108 4.12 -15.49 2.75
N GLN A 109 5.02 -16.30 2.18
CA GLN A 109 5.74 -17.35 2.90
C GLN A 109 6.70 -16.78 3.97
N HIS A 110 7.19 -15.56 3.76
CA HIS A 110 8.12 -14.89 4.68
C HIS A 110 7.42 -14.04 5.77
N HIS A 111 6.09 -13.93 5.72
CA HIS A 111 5.32 -13.11 6.68
C HIS A 111 4.69 -13.90 7.82
N HIS A 112 4.94 -15.21 7.91
CA HIS A 112 4.60 -15.99 9.09
C HIS A 112 5.57 -15.65 10.22
N HIS A 113 5.26 -14.60 10.98
CA HIS A 113 5.74 -14.48 12.35
C HIS A 113 5.14 -15.66 13.13
N GLN A 114 5.91 -16.74 13.21
CA GLN A 114 5.58 -17.90 14.03
C GLN A 114 5.43 -17.43 15.49
N HIS A 115 4.30 -17.81 16.07
CA HIS A 115 4.01 -17.67 17.50
C HIS A 115 5.03 -18.40 18.38
#